data_AF-A0A8H7QU00-F1
#
_entry.id   AF-A0A8H7QU00-F1
#
_cell.length_a   1.000
_cell.length_b   1.000
_cell.length_c   1.000
_cell.angle_alpha   90.00
_cell.angle_beta   90.00
_cell.angle_gamma   90.00
#
_symmetry.space_group_name_H-M   'P 1'
#
loop_
_entity.id
_entity.type
_entity.pdbx_description
1 polymer ?
#
loop_
_entity_poly.entity_id
_entity_poly.type
_entity_poly.pdbx_seq_one_letter_code
_entity_poly.pdbx_strand_id
1 'polypeptide(L)'
;MVIQLKCEKKAKDADYVWLVSNDFSKEKKDNLKPLDGVGTLAKVDSTYLVMESSGFSNDKVVSHSLNDTLKNIKNGHDNLKYLFSQYRNASFNTIKKVNLFFCQIIENKITLIKYAVKSRSTWKVVECRSASVPLNIENSLDYMRVFELFAFML
;
A
#
# COMPACT_ATOMS: atom_id res chain seq x y z
N MET A 1 14.77 -5.33 0.45
CA MET A 1 13.52 -4.67 0.88
C MET A 1 13.53 -4.62 2.40
N VAL A 2 13.22 -3.49 3.03
CA VAL A 2 13.09 -3.41 4.49
C VAL A 2 11.61 -3.16 4.79
N ILE A 3 10.98 -4.09 5.49
CA ILE A 3 9.59 -3.95 5.96
C ILE A 3 9.65 -3.51 7.41
N GLN A 4 8.99 -2.39 7.73
CA GLN A 4 8.83 -1.94 9.10
C GLN A 4 7.38 -2.09 9.52
N LEU A 5 7.15 -2.98 10.48
CA LEU A 5 5.88 -3.20 11.16
C LEU A 5 5.92 -2.42 12.48
N LYS A 6 5.11 -1.38 12.60
CA LYS A 6 4.90 -0.65 13.86
C LYS A 6 3.54 0.02 13.80
N CYS A 7 2.75 -0.06 14.87
CA CYS A 7 1.48 0.66 14.97
C CYS A 7 1.70 2.13 14.60
N GLU A 8 1.03 2.53 13.52
CA GLU A 8 0.89 3.90 13.05
C GLU A 8 2.15 4.58 12.50
N LYS A 9 2.49 4.29 11.24
CA LYS A 9 3.55 5.00 10.51
C LYS A 9 2.99 5.84 9.36
N LYS A 10 3.47 7.08 9.23
CA LYS A 10 3.14 7.93 8.08
C LYS A 10 4.00 7.56 6.87
N ALA A 11 3.39 7.45 5.70
CA ALA A 11 4.12 7.39 4.44
C ALA A 11 4.63 8.80 4.08
N LYS A 12 5.95 9.00 4.10
CA LYS A 12 6.60 10.28 3.77
C LYS A 12 6.18 10.80 2.38
N ASP A 13 5.96 9.87 1.46
CA ASP A 13 5.65 10.13 0.07
C ASP A 13 4.24 10.76 -0.08
N ALA A 14 3.28 10.33 0.76
CA ALA A 14 1.93 10.87 0.79
C ALA A 14 1.89 12.31 1.34
N ASP A 15 2.72 12.63 2.34
CA ASP A 15 2.88 14.01 2.86
C ASP A 15 3.34 14.97 1.75
N TYR A 16 4.31 14.56 0.92
CA TYR A 16 4.82 15.38 -0.17
C TYR A 16 3.76 15.66 -1.24
N VAL A 17 3.04 14.63 -1.67
CA VAL A 17 1.99 14.78 -2.71
C VAL A 17 0.90 15.73 -2.23
N TRP A 18 0.49 15.59 -0.96
CA TRP A 18 -0.49 16.47 -0.36
C TRP A 18 -0.03 17.94 -0.39
N LEU A 19 1.22 18.22 0.01
CA LEU A 19 1.79 19.57 -0.02
C LEU A 19 1.78 20.17 -1.43
N VAL A 20 2.26 19.43 -2.43
CA VAL A 20 2.27 19.90 -3.82
C VAL A 20 0.86 20.17 -4.33
N SER A 21 -0.10 19.31 -3.99
CA SER A 21 -1.50 19.46 -4.44
C SER A 21 -2.24 20.64 -3.78
N ASN A 22 -1.75 21.15 -2.65
CA ASN A 22 -2.34 22.28 -1.93
C ASN A 22 -1.46 23.55 -2.01
N ASP A 23 -0.62 23.68 -3.03
CA ASP A 23 0.28 24.82 -3.22
C ASP A 23 1.10 25.16 -1.97
N PHE A 24 1.56 24.11 -1.28
CA PHE A 24 2.30 24.18 -0.02
C PHE A 24 1.57 24.90 1.13
N SER A 25 0.28 25.21 0.98
CA SER A 25 -0.56 25.78 2.03
C SER A 25 -0.88 24.71 3.09
N LYS A 26 -0.69 25.05 4.36
CA LYS A 26 -0.90 24.14 5.51
C LYS A 26 -2.32 24.20 6.08
N GLU A 27 -3.23 24.94 5.46
CA GLU A 27 -4.45 25.44 6.11
C GLU A 27 -5.50 24.36 6.42
N LYS A 28 -5.42 23.19 5.80
CA LYS A 28 -6.19 22.02 6.20
C LYS A 28 -5.30 20.79 6.14
N LYS A 29 -4.57 20.50 7.21
CA LYS A 29 -3.93 19.20 7.39
C LYS A 29 -5.04 18.14 7.40
N ASP A 30 -5.39 17.64 6.22
CA ASP A 30 -6.19 16.45 6.08
C ASP A 30 -5.41 15.40 6.86
N ASN A 31 -5.97 14.90 7.97
CA ASN A 31 -5.24 14.04 8.90
C ASN A 31 -4.77 12.82 8.10
N LEU A 32 -3.52 12.85 7.62
CA LEU A 32 -2.90 11.75 6.88
C LEU A 32 -2.91 10.58 7.84
N LYS A 33 -3.89 9.70 7.62
CA LYS A 33 -4.19 8.62 8.53
C LYS A 33 -2.97 7.70 8.53
N PRO A 34 -2.47 7.36 9.72
CA PRO A 34 -1.30 6.51 9.82
C PRO A 34 -1.60 5.15 9.18
N LEU A 35 -0.55 4.54 8.62
CA LEU A 35 -0.60 3.20 8.03
C LEU A 35 -0.16 2.15 9.04
N ASP A 36 -0.72 0.94 8.94
CA ASP A 36 -0.34 -0.17 9.84
C ASP A 36 1.04 -0.74 9.51
N GLY A 37 1.45 -0.70 8.24
CA GLY A 37 2.76 -1.14 7.81
C GLY A 37 3.24 -0.47 6.52
N VAL A 38 4.55 -0.24 6.46
CA VAL A 38 5.20 0.35 5.27
C VAL A 38 6.50 -0.41 4.99
N GLY A 39 6.68 -0.86 3.75
CA GLY A 39 7.92 -1.40 3.22
C GLY A 39 8.56 -0.44 2.23
N THR A 40 9.86 -0.20 2.39
CA THR A 40 10.63 0.70 1.52
C THR A 40 11.70 -0.05 0.73
N LEU A 41 11.96 0.46 -0.48
CA LEU A 41 13.11 0.05 -1.27
C LEU A 41 14.36 0.79 -0.77
N ALA A 42 15.27 0.07 -0.13
CA ALA A 42 16.48 0.62 0.48
C ALA A 42 17.34 1.48 -0.47
N LYS A 43 17.31 1.20 -1.78
CA LYS A 43 18.11 1.92 -2.78
C LYS A 43 17.56 3.31 -3.13
N VAL A 44 16.26 3.55 -2.93
CA VAL A 44 15.57 4.76 -3.40
C VAL A 44 14.79 5.47 -2.29
N ASP A 45 14.84 4.95 -1.04
CA ASP A 45 14.02 5.37 0.11
C ASP A 45 12.55 5.67 -0.24
N SER A 46 12.00 4.93 -1.21
CA SER A 46 10.63 5.12 -1.70
C SER A 46 9.75 3.98 -1.18
N THR A 47 8.50 4.32 -0.85
CA THR A 47 7.50 3.34 -0.44
C THR A 47 7.22 2.38 -1.58
N TYR A 48 7.29 1.08 -1.26
CA TYR A 48 7.09 0.00 -2.22
C TYR A 48 5.96 -0.94 -1.81
N LEU A 49 5.77 -1.09 -0.51
CA LEU A 49 4.71 -1.87 0.11
C LEU A 49 3.97 -1.01 1.13
N VAL A 50 2.65 -1.06 1.12
CA VAL A 50 1.79 -0.51 2.17
C VAL A 50 0.89 -1.62 2.70
N MET A 51 0.61 -1.62 3.99
CA MET A 51 -0.23 -2.64 4.63
C MET A 51 -1.26 -1.96 5.53
N GLU A 52 -2.51 -2.41 5.44
CA GLU A 52 -3.61 -2.05 6.35
C GLU A 52 -4.33 -3.31 6.81
N SER A 53 -4.74 -3.32 8.07
CA SER A 53 -5.54 -4.36 8.68
C SER A 53 -6.83 -3.79 9.27
N SER A 54 -7.95 -4.41 8.93
CA SER A 54 -9.28 -3.96 9.34
C SER A 54 -9.85 -4.69 10.57
N GLY A 55 -8.99 -5.43 11.29
CA GLY A 55 -9.34 -6.18 12.50
C GLY A 55 -10.09 -7.50 12.23
N PHE A 56 -10.50 -8.18 13.31
CA PHE A 56 -11.13 -9.51 13.30
C PHE A 56 -12.38 -9.50 14.19
N SER A 57 -13.48 -10.14 13.74
CA SER A 57 -14.72 -10.35 14.52
C SER A 57 -15.35 -9.10 15.16
N ASN A 58 -15.41 -7.99 14.44
CA ASN A 58 -16.18 -6.82 14.86
C ASN A 58 -17.48 -6.69 14.05
N ASP A 59 -18.60 -6.34 14.69
CA ASP A 59 -19.88 -6.07 14.01
C ASP A 59 -19.79 -4.94 12.95
N LYS A 60 -18.69 -4.19 12.98
CA LYS A 60 -18.37 -3.08 12.07
C LYS A 60 -17.27 -3.43 11.04
N VAL A 61 -16.87 -4.69 10.88
CA VAL A 61 -15.80 -5.10 9.94
C VAL A 61 -16.04 -4.53 8.55
N VAL A 62 -17.27 -4.51 8.04
CA VAL A 62 -17.58 -4.01 6.69
C VAL A 62 -17.29 -2.51 6.53
N SER A 63 -17.74 -1.68 7.47
CA SER A 63 -17.56 -0.23 7.38
C SER A 63 -16.11 0.18 7.64
N HIS A 64 -15.42 -0.50 8.56
CA HIS A 64 -13.98 -0.31 8.78
C HIS A 64 -13.16 -0.74 7.57
N SER A 65 -13.43 -1.93 7.03
CA SER A 65 -12.73 -2.46 5.85
C SER A 65 -12.90 -1.57 4.63
N LEU A 66 -14.08 -0.98 4.44
CA LEU A 66 -14.32 -0.03 3.36
C LEU A 66 -13.49 1.24 3.52
N ASN A 67 -13.46 1.82 4.73
CA ASN A 67 -12.66 3.00 5.00
C ASN A 67 -11.15 2.71 4.84
N ASP A 68 -10.67 1.57 5.31
CA ASP A 68 -9.26 1.18 5.18
C ASP A 68 -8.87 0.87 3.73
N THR A 69 -9.77 0.25 2.97
CA THR A 69 -9.59 0.05 1.53
C THR A 69 -9.49 1.39 0.79
N LEU A 70 -10.34 2.37 1.14
CA LEU A 70 -10.26 3.72 0.58
C LEU A 70 -8.96 4.43 0.95
N LYS A 71 -8.47 4.28 2.18
CA LYS A 71 -7.14 4.77 2.57
C LYS A 71 -6.06 4.14 1.70
N ASN A 72 -6.12 2.83 1.47
CA ASN A 72 -5.14 2.13 0.66
C ASN A 72 -5.13 2.62 -0.78
N ILE A 73 -6.29 2.84 -1.38
CA ILE A 73 -6.38 3.40 -2.74
C ILE A 73 -5.80 4.83 -2.78
N LYS A 74 -6.15 5.70 -1.82
CA LYS A 74 -5.62 7.07 -1.74
C LYS A 74 -4.10 7.06 -1.59
N ASN A 75 -3.59 6.29 -0.64
CA ASN A 75 -2.14 6.15 -0.43
C ASN A 75 -1.43 5.56 -1.65
N GLY A 76 -2.01 4.58 -2.35
CA GLY A 76 -1.42 4.01 -3.58
C GLY A 76 -1.30 5.03 -4.70
N HIS A 77 -2.33 5.83 -4.89
CA HIS A 77 -2.32 6.93 -5.85
C HIS A 77 -1.26 7.99 -5.50
N ASP A 78 -1.20 8.40 -4.25
CA ASP A 78 -0.26 9.44 -3.80
C ASP A 78 1.19 8.95 -3.87
N ASN A 79 1.49 7.73 -3.40
CA ASN A 79 2.83 7.15 -3.49
C ASN A 79 3.31 7.03 -4.94
N LEU A 80 2.44 6.64 -5.88
CA LEU A 80 2.83 6.58 -7.29
C LEU A 80 3.10 7.96 -7.87
N LYS A 81 2.26 8.96 -7.56
CA LYS A 81 2.51 10.35 -7.97
C LYS A 81 3.84 10.86 -7.42
N TYR A 82 4.14 10.57 -6.16
CA TYR A 82 5.41 10.92 -5.55
C TYR A 82 6.56 10.28 -6.32
N LEU A 83 6.51 8.98 -6.55
CA LEU A 83 7.55 8.28 -7.29
C LEU A 83 7.76 8.89 -8.69
N PHE A 84 6.68 9.26 -9.38
CA PHE A 84 6.79 9.87 -10.71
C PHE A 84 7.47 11.23 -10.65
N SER A 85 7.20 12.00 -9.60
CA SER A 85 7.85 13.29 -9.38
C SER A 85 9.37 13.17 -9.15
N GLN A 86 9.84 12.01 -8.68
CA GLN A 86 11.27 11.70 -8.53
C GLN A 86 11.93 11.32 -9.86
N TYR A 87 11.18 10.77 -10.81
CA TYR A 87 11.68 10.31 -12.12
C TYR A 87 11.24 11.20 -13.28
N ARG A 88 11.43 12.52 -13.17
CA ARG A 88 10.97 13.51 -14.18
C ARG A 88 11.50 13.27 -15.60
N ASN A 89 12.68 12.68 -15.72
CA ASN A 89 13.33 12.41 -16.99
C ASN A 89 13.07 10.97 -17.51
N ALA A 90 12.30 10.16 -16.78
CA ALA A 90 11.99 8.81 -17.23
C ALA A 90 10.93 8.82 -18.34
N SER A 91 11.12 7.96 -19.35
CA SER A 91 10.11 7.76 -20.37
C SER A 91 8.84 7.14 -19.77
N PHE A 92 7.69 7.43 -20.36
CA PHE A 92 6.42 6.84 -19.93
C PHE A 92 6.45 5.30 -19.96
N ASN A 93 7.18 4.71 -20.90
CA ASN A 93 7.38 3.25 -20.98
C ASN A 93 8.18 2.70 -19.79
N THR A 94 9.12 3.47 -19.25
CA THR A 94 9.86 3.11 -18.04
C THR A 94 8.96 3.19 -16.82
N ILE A 95 8.18 4.26 -16.72
CA ILE A 95 7.22 4.49 -15.65
C ILE A 95 6.18 3.35 -15.55
N LYS A 96 5.70 2.81 -16.68
CA LYS A 96 4.77 1.66 -16.68
C LYS A 96 5.33 0.39 -16.03
N LYS A 97 6.66 0.26 -15.92
CA LYS A 97 7.31 -0.90 -15.28
C LYS A 97 7.34 -0.79 -13.76
N VAL A 98 7.06 0.40 -13.21
CA VAL A 98 6.93 0.61 -11.77
C VAL A 98 5.68 -0.11 -11.28
N ASN A 99 5.85 -0.87 -10.21
CA ASN A 99 4.76 -1.47 -9.45
C ASN A 99 4.87 -1.05 -7.99
N LEU A 100 3.74 -0.67 -7.39
CA LEU A 100 3.58 -0.58 -5.95
C LEU A 100 2.67 -1.70 -5.47
N PHE A 101 2.97 -2.22 -4.29
CA PHE A 101 2.24 -3.31 -3.69
C PHE A 101 1.51 -2.86 -2.44
N PHE A 102 0.32 -3.42 -2.23
CA PHE A 102 -0.54 -3.14 -1.10
C PHE A 102 -1.02 -4.47 -0.53
N CYS A 103 -0.90 -4.66 0.77
CA CYS A 103 -1.54 -5.76 1.46
C CYS A 103 -2.75 -5.23 2.23
N GLN A 104 -3.92 -5.76 1.90
CA GLN A 104 -5.12 -5.56 2.70
C GLN A 104 -5.35 -6.82 3.53
N ILE A 105 -5.48 -6.66 4.84
CA ILE A 105 -5.84 -7.75 5.74
C ILE A 105 -7.25 -7.47 6.28
N ILE A 106 -8.21 -8.31 5.92
CA ILE A 106 -9.59 -8.25 6.45
C ILE A 106 -9.83 -9.58 7.14
N GLU A 107 -10.11 -9.52 8.44
CA GLU A 107 -10.20 -10.69 9.30
C GLU A 107 -8.94 -11.57 9.17
N ASN A 108 -9.09 -12.82 8.75
CA ASN A 108 -7.99 -13.75 8.53
C ASN A 108 -7.55 -13.82 7.07
N LYS A 109 -8.03 -12.94 6.17
CA LYS A 109 -7.65 -12.96 4.76
C LYS A 109 -6.69 -11.82 4.44
N ILE A 110 -5.51 -12.17 3.95
CA ILE A 110 -4.55 -11.23 3.38
C ILE A 110 -4.66 -11.25 1.85
N THR A 111 -4.80 -10.07 1.24
CA THR A 111 -4.87 -9.88 -0.22
C THR A 111 -3.75 -8.95 -0.66
N LEU A 112 -2.93 -9.41 -1.61
CA LEU A 112 -1.91 -8.60 -2.25
C LEU A 112 -2.48 -7.95 -3.52
N ILE A 113 -2.39 -6.63 -3.57
CA ILE A 113 -2.87 -5.79 -4.65
C ILE A 113 -1.68 -5.07 -5.27
N LYS A 114 -1.61 -5.06 -6.59
CA LYS A 114 -0.59 -4.35 -7.35
C LYS A 114 -1.18 -3.14 -8.05
N TYR A 115 -0.55 -2.00 -7.82
CA TYR A 115 -0.85 -0.75 -8.49
C TYR A 115 0.26 -0.45 -9.51
N ALA A 116 -0.15 -0.13 -10.74
CA ALA A 116 0.73 0.26 -11.82
C ALA A 116 0.05 1.31 -12.69
N VAL A 117 0.81 1.99 -13.55
CA VAL A 117 0.21 2.93 -14.50
C VAL A 117 -0.23 2.26 -15.78
N LYS A 118 -1.45 2.58 -16.21
CA LYS A 118 -2.04 2.11 -17.47
C LYS A 118 -1.86 3.15 -18.57
N SER A 119 -2.27 4.39 -18.29
CA SER A 119 -2.19 5.54 -19.21
C SER A 119 -1.78 6.80 -18.44
N ARG A 120 -1.62 7.92 -19.15
CA ARG A 120 -1.23 9.21 -18.53
C ARG A 120 -2.23 9.70 -17.47
N SER A 121 -3.47 9.22 -17.50
CA SER A 121 -4.55 9.64 -16.60
C SER A 121 -5.16 8.49 -15.79
N THR A 122 -4.73 7.25 -16.00
CA THR A 122 -5.37 6.09 -15.37
C THR A 122 -4.38 5.08 -14.81
N TRP A 123 -4.81 4.47 -13.73
CA TRP A 123 -4.10 3.43 -13.00
C TRP A 123 -4.66 2.06 -13.36
N LYS A 124 -3.82 1.05 -13.22
CA LYS A 124 -4.20 -0.36 -13.21
C LYS A 124 -4.04 -0.86 -11.78
N VAL A 125 -5.12 -1.41 -11.24
CA VAL A 125 -5.15 -2.05 -9.93
C VAL A 125 -5.51 -3.51 -10.15
N VAL A 126 -4.69 -4.43 -9.64
CA VAL A 126 -4.86 -5.87 -9.86
C VAL A 126 -4.67 -6.60 -8.54
N GLU A 127 -5.69 -7.33 -8.10
CA GLU A 127 -5.49 -8.36 -7.09
C GLU A 127 -4.56 -9.44 -7.66
N CYS A 128 -3.42 -9.63 -7.02
CA CYS A 128 -2.40 -10.57 -7.49
C CYS A 128 -2.63 -11.95 -6.89
N ARG A 129 -2.81 -12.01 -5.57
CA ARG A 129 -2.98 -13.23 -4.80
C ARG A 129 -3.72 -12.92 -3.51
N SER A 130 -4.30 -13.97 -2.90
CA SER A 130 -4.93 -13.94 -1.59
C SER A 130 -4.55 -15.19 -0.81
N ALA A 131 -4.46 -15.10 0.52
CA ALA A 131 -4.25 -16.24 1.41
C ALA A 131 -4.95 -16.03 2.75
N SER A 132 -5.17 -17.11 3.48
CA SER A 132 -5.61 -17.06 4.87
C SER A 132 -4.38 -16.98 5.79
N VAL A 133 -4.41 -16.04 6.73
CA VAL A 133 -3.43 -15.91 7.81
C VAL A 133 -3.86 -16.84 8.94
N PRO A 134 -3.02 -17.82 9.33
CA PRO A 134 -3.31 -18.71 10.44
C PRO A 134 -3.47 -17.93 11.75
N LEU A 135 -4.52 -18.25 12.51
CA LEU A 135 -4.73 -17.74 13.87
C LEU A 135 -4.26 -18.73 14.93
N ASN A 136 -4.12 -20.01 14.55
CA ASN A 136 -3.78 -21.12 15.43
C ASN A 136 -2.55 -21.85 14.87
N ILE A 137 -1.75 -22.43 15.77
CA ILE A 137 -0.51 -23.12 15.41
C ILE A 137 -0.73 -24.36 14.52
N GLU A 138 -1.89 -25.02 14.66
CA GLU A 138 -2.28 -26.18 13.87
C GLU A 138 -2.35 -25.87 12.37
N ASN A 139 -2.71 -24.63 12.03
CA ASN A 139 -2.82 -24.16 10.64
C ASN A 139 -1.56 -23.43 10.18
N SER A 140 -0.44 -23.54 10.91
CA SER A 140 0.80 -22.82 10.60
C SER A 140 1.35 -23.10 9.21
N LEU A 141 1.05 -24.26 8.61
CA LEU A 141 1.44 -24.57 7.23
C LEU A 141 0.80 -23.62 6.20
N ASP A 142 -0.35 -23.01 6.48
CA ASP A 142 -0.96 -22.05 5.55
C ASP A 142 -0.15 -20.75 5.45
N TYR A 143 0.78 -20.48 6.39
CA TYR A 143 1.75 -19.39 6.21
C TYR A 143 2.60 -19.56 4.95
N MET A 144 2.75 -20.77 4.41
CA MET A 144 3.41 -20.98 3.13
C MET A 144 2.77 -20.12 2.02
N ARG A 145 1.43 -20.03 2.00
CA ARG A 145 0.69 -19.18 1.05
C ARG A 145 0.92 -17.68 1.30
N VAL A 146 1.08 -17.30 2.57
CA VAL A 146 1.44 -15.93 2.97
C VAL A 146 2.87 -15.59 2.54
N PHE A 147 3.81 -16.53 2.60
CA PHE A 147 5.17 -16.31 2.08
C PHE A 147 5.20 -16.26 0.55
N GLU A 148 4.43 -17.10 -0.14
CA GLU A 148 4.25 -17.05 -1.60
C GLU A 148 3.73 -15.67 -2.06
N LEU A 149 2.83 -15.05 -1.29
CA LEU A 149 2.36 -13.68 -1.52
C LEU A 149 3.54 -12.68 -1.53
N PHE A 150 4.40 -12.71 -0.52
CA PHE A 150 5.53 -11.79 -0.47
C PHE A 150 6.60 -12.10 -1.52
N ALA A 151 6.80 -13.37 -1.85
CA ALA A 151 7.69 -13.80 -2.92
C ALA A 151 7.25 -13.27 -4.30
N PHE A 152 5.95 -13.07 -4.53
CA PHE A 152 5.44 -12.46 -5.77
C PHE A 152 5.91 -11.01 -5.98
N MET A 153 6.34 -10.32 -4.93
CA MET A 153 6.82 -8.94 -5.02
C MET A 153 8.32 -8.86 -5.38
N LEU A 154 9.06 -9.97 -5.35
CA LEU A 154 10.48 -10.00 -5.73
C LEU A 154 10.63 -10.10 -7.24
#